data_AF-A0A7X6VWS1-F1
#
_entry.id   AF-A0A7X6VWS1-F1
#
_cell.length_a   1.000
_cell.length_b   1.000
_cell.length_c   1.000
_cell.angle_alpha   90.00
_cell.angle_beta   90.00
_cell.angle_gamma   90.00
#
_symmetry.space_group_name_H-M   'P 1'
#
loop_
_entity.id
_entity.type
_entity.pdbx_description
1 polymer ?
#
loop_
_entity_poly.entity_id
_entity_poly.type
_entity_poly.pdbx_seq_one_letter_code
_entity_poly.pdbx_strand_id
1 'polypeptide(L)'
;MARKLIFFTLFVIAGLTAFSQAKKPIIMVVPSDNWCIKNEYTQMYDEMGTQKTLPDYKMALQNETDLLMTIGKINTMMADRGFPLVNLESALKNLEQEGAEIAMLGSKSGGGIAESPIDILQRTANADIIIQLTYVINQTGPQRSITFMLQGLDAYTNKQIAGAQGTGEPSFATETPVLLEEAVLAHIDDFNSRLQDHFDDLFENGREIVFQTRIWDTGMIDFEEEFNYKGETLELGEIIEDWVYDNTVQGRYNTSNYTENVIRFDQVRIPLYDDRGRANDTRRWIRDLRSMIGGTPFNQECKIYTRGLGEVWLIVGEK
;
A
#
# COMPACT_ATOMS: atom_id res chain seq x y z
N MET A 1 16.08 -48.14 22.53
CA MET A 1 15.82 -47.67 21.16
C MET A 1 14.58 -46.77 21.08
N ALA A 2 13.46 -47.13 21.74
CA ALA A 2 12.21 -46.34 21.74
C ALA A 2 12.35 -44.89 22.26
N ARG A 3 13.13 -44.64 23.32
CA ARG A 3 13.40 -43.27 23.83
C ARG A 3 14.11 -42.35 22.84
N LYS A 4 14.98 -42.89 21.97
CA LYS A 4 15.68 -42.10 20.94
C LYS A 4 14.77 -41.75 19.76
N LEU A 5 13.80 -42.61 19.43
CA LEU A 5 12.78 -42.31 18.43
C LEU A 5 11.86 -41.18 18.88
N ILE A 6 11.39 -41.20 20.14
CA ILE A 6 10.48 -40.17 20.69
C ILE A 6 11.13 -38.77 20.67
N PHE A 7 12.41 -38.67 21.03
CA PHE A 7 13.13 -37.39 20.97
C PHE A 7 13.33 -36.89 19.54
N PHE A 8 13.51 -37.79 18.56
CA PHE A 8 13.62 -37.41 17.15
C PHE A 8 12.27 -36.92 16.60
N THR A 9 11.16 -37.56 16.97
CA THR A 9 9.81 -37.13 16.57
C THR A 9 9.42 -35.79 17.21
N LEU A 10 9.80 -35.54 18.47
CA LEU A 10 9.55 -34.25 19.13
C LEU A 10 10.35 -33.10 18.49
N PHE A 11 11.58 -33.38 18.02
CA PHE A 11 12.42 -32.38 17.36
C PHE A 11 11.92 -32.03 15.95
N VAL A 12 11.34 -33.00 15.24
CA VAL A 12 10.71 -32.78 13.92
C VAL A 12 9.40 -32.01 14.04
N ILE A 13 8.60 -32.24 15.10
CA ILE A 13 7.36 -31.49 15.34
C ILE A 13 7.66 -30.05 15.80
N ALA A 14 8.71 -29.83 16.61
CA ALA A 14 9.14 -28.48 17.01
C ALA A 14 9.74 -27.66 15.85
N GLY A 15 10.30 -28.32 14.84
CA GLY A 15 10.79 -27.66 13.61
C GLY A 15 9.67 -27.12 12.71
N LEU A 16 8.44 -27.63 12.84
CA LEU A 16 7.28 -27.20 12.05
C LEU A 16 6.51 -26.03 12.68
N THR A 17 6.74 -25.72 13.96
CA THR A 17 6.08 -24.59 14.65
C THR A 17 6.87 -23.28 14.56
N ALA A 18 7.97 -23.25 13.79
CA ALA A 18 8.77 -22.06 13.55
C ALA A 18 8.39 -21.33 12.24
N PHE A 19 7.20 -21.59 11.69
CA PHE A 19 6.55 -20.58 10.87
C PHE A 19 6.14 -19.45 11.81
N SER A 20 7.03 -18.46 11.93
CA SER A 20 6.67 -17.14 12.45
C SER A 20 5.32 -16.78 11.86
N GLN A 21 4.29 -16.61 12.68
CA GLN A 21 3.05 -16.00 12.20
C GLN A 21 3.44 -14.66 11.58
N ALA A 22 3.37 -14.59 10.24
CA ALA A 22 3.59 -13.37 9.51
C ALA A 22 2.65 -12.32 10.10
N LYS A 23 3.17 -11.13 10.37
CA LYS A 23 2.35 -10.05 10.92
C LYS A 23 1.23 -9.77 9.91
N LYS A 24 -0.01 -9.99 10.30
CA LYS A 24 -1.17 -9.69 9.46
C LYS A 24 -1.14 -8.20 9.07
N PRO A 25 -1.48 -7.88 7.82
CA PRO A 25 -1.41 -6.51 7.32
C PRO A 25 -2.43 -5.61 8.01
N ILE A 26 -2.07 -4.33 8.09
CA ILE A 26 -2.93 -3.30 8.65
C ILE A 26 -3.96 -2.91 7.60
N ILE A 27 -5.23 -2.97 7.96
CA ILE A 27 -6.33 -2.63 7.06
C ILE A 27 -6.99 -1.32 7.48
N MET A 28 -7.56 -0.61 6.50
CA MET A 28 -8.38 0.56 6.71
C MET A 28 -9.64 0.46 5.86
N VAL A 29 -10.81 0.64 6.48
CA VAL A 29 -12.09 0.65 5.77
C VAL A 29 -12.45 2.10 5.45
N VAL A 30 -12.76 2.37 4.18
CA VAL A 30 -13.11 3.69 3.66
C VAL A 30 -14.37 3.59 2.78
N PRO A 31 -15.22 4.62 2.69
CA PRO A 31 -16.23 4.66 1.64
C PRO A 31 -15.56 4.75 0.25
N SER A 32 -16.21 4.21 -0.78
CA SER A 32 -15.70 4.38 -2.14
C SER A 32 -15.87 5.82 -2.63
N ASP A 33 -14.96 6.25 -3.51
CA ASP A 33 -14.99 7.55 -4.17
C ASP A 33 -16.36 7.79 -4.83
N ASN A 34 -16.89 6.78 -5.52
CA ASN A 34 -18.21 6.84 -6.16
C ASN A 34 -19.35 7.02 -5.14
N TRP A 35 -19.28 6.37 -3.98
CA TRP A 35 -20.27 6.57 -2.92
C TRP A 35 -20.23 8.00 -2.39
N CYS A 36 -19.03 8.54 -2.14
CA CYS A 36 -18.87 9.93 -1.70
C CYS A 36 -19.41 10.92 -2.74
N ILE A 37 -19.03 10.75 -4.01
CA ILE A 37 -19.47 11.62 -5.10
C ILE A 37 -20.99 11.58 -5.27
N LYS A 38 -21.59 10.38 -5.21
CA LYS A 38 -23.05 10.21 -5.36
C LYS A 38 -23.85 10.86 -4.23
N ASN A 39 -23.29 10.92 -3.02
CA ASN A 39 -23.91 11.56 -1.86
C ASN A 39 -23.43 13.01 -1.66
N GLU A 40 -22.86 13.63 -2.69
CA GLU A 40 -22.42 15.04 -2.71
C GLU A 40 -21.29 15.36 -1.70
N TYR A 41 -20.60 14.34 -1.20
CA TYR A 41 -19.42 14.49 -0.35
C TYR A 41 -18.16 14.68 -1.20
N THR A 42 -17.99 15.89 -1.74
CA THR A 42 -16.90 16.21 -2.66
C THR A 42 -16.23 17.55 -2.37
N GLN A 43 -14.96 17.67 -2.73
CA GLN A 43 -14.22 18.93 -2.79
C GLN A 43 -13.78 19.20 -4.24
N MET A 44 -13.86 20.47 -4.65
CA MET A 44 -13.39 20.92 -5.96
C MET A 44 -11.98 21.48 -5.84
N TYR A 45 -11.08 21.01 -6.70
CA TYR A 45 -9.73 21.52 -6.83
C TYR A 45 -9.50 22.05 -8.23
N ASP A 46 -8.89 23.23 -8.34
CA ASP A 46 -8.42 23.76 -9.61
C ASP A 46 -6.98 23.29 -9.85
N GLU A 47 -6.83 22.37 -10.79
CA GLU A 47 -5.51 21.99 -11.32
C GLU A 47 -5.32 22.65 -12.68
N MET A 48 -4.50 23.71 -12.71
CA MET A 48 -4.08 24.38 -13.95
C MET A 48 -5.25 24.82 -14.85
N GLY A 49 -6.35 25.30 -14.28
CA GLY A 49 -7.54 25.78 -15.00
C GLY A 49 -8.58 24.69 -15.28
N THR A 50 -8.37 23.46 -14.81
CA THR A 50 -9.36 22.37 -14.88
C THR A 50 -9.90 22.07 -13.49
N GLN A 51 -11.20 22.25 -13.29
CA GLN A 51 -11.85 21.84 -12.05
C GLN A 51 -11.94 20.31 -11.98
N LYS A 52 -11.31 19.72 -10.97
CA LYS A 52 -11.41 18.30 -10.63
C LYS A 52 -12.23 18.13 -9.35
N THR A 53 -13.13 17.16 -9.38
CA THR A 53 -13.93 16.76 -8.22
C THR A 53 -13.26 15.57 -7.54
N LEU A 54 -12.93 15.71 -6.25
CA LEU A 54 -12.38 14.64 -5.42
C LEU A 54 -13.35 14.31 -4.27
N PRO A 55 -13.39 13.04 -3.81
CA PRO A 55 -14.22 12.65 -2.67
C PRO A 55 -13.70 13.28 -1.37
N ASP A 56 -14.64 13.75 -0.53
CA ASP A 56 -14.34 14.27 0.80
C ASP A 56 -14.75 13.26 1.88
N TYR A 57 -13.80 12.40 2.27
CA TYR A 57 -14.01 11.39 3.29
C TYR A 57 -14.31 11.97 4.67
N LYS A 58 -13.76 13.15 4.99
CA LYS A 58 -14.01 13.81 6.27
C LYS A 58 -15.45 14.26 6.34
N MET A 59 -15.91 14.97 5.31
CA MET A 59 -17.28 15.47 5.26
C MET A 59 -18.29 14.31 5.25
N ALA A 60 -17.98 13.21 4.57
CA ALA A 60 -18.79 11.99 4.59
C ALA A 60 -18.94 11.42 6.01
N LEU A 61 -17.83 11.23 6.74
CA LEU A 61 -17.85 10.66 8.09
C LEU A 61 -18.50 11.59 9.13
N GLN A 62 -18.37 12.91 8.96
CA GLN A 62 -18.92 13.89 9.90
C GLN A 62 -20.44 14.08 9.75
N ASN A 63 -20.95 13.96 8.52
CA ASN A 63 -22.35 14.23 8.22
C ASN A 63 -23.21 12.95 8.19
N GLU A 64 -22.63 11.80 7.84
CA GLU A 64 -23.38 10.55 7.67
C GLU A 64 -23.14 9.57 8.83
N THR A 65 -24.04 9.60 9.82
CA THR A 65 -23.95 8.72 11.00
C THR A 65 -24.08 7.24 10.61
N ASP A 66 -24.95 6.91 9.64
CA ASP A 66 -25.13 5.52 9.19
C ASP A 66 -23.85 4.97 8.56
N LEU A 67 -23.10 5.79 7.83
CA LEU A 67 -21.80 5.43 7.25
C LEU A 67 -20.77 5.15 8.34
N LEU A 68 -20.68 6.03 9.34
CA LEU A 68 -19.73 5.85 10.45
C LEU A 68 -19.99 4.54 11.20
N MET A 69 -21.26 4.28 11.54
CA MET A 69 -21.68 3.05 12.23
C MET A 69 -21.41 1.81 11.39
N THR A 70 -21.68 1.90 10.09
CA THR A 70 -21.41 0.87 9.09
C THR A 70 -19.92 0.52 9.02
N ILE A 71 -19.05 1.51 8.87
CA ILE A 71 -17.59 1.32 8.85
C ILE A 71 -17.13 0.73 10.19
N GLY A 72 -17.68 1.21 11.31
CA GLY A 72 -17.43 0.66 12.64
C GLY A 72 -17.75 -0.83 12.74
N LYS A 73 -18.89 -1.28 12.21
CA LYS A 73 -19.26 -2.70 12.19
C LYS A 73 -18.31 -3.54 11.35
N ILE A 74 -17.94 -3.07 10.16
CA ILE A 74 -16.97 -3.78 9.31
C ILE A 74 -15.62 -3.87 10.03
N ASN A 75 -15.18 -2.79 10.67
CA ASN A 75 -13.95 -2.81 11.48
C ASN A 75 -14.01 -3.89 12.56
N THR A 76 -15.10 -3.99 13.32
CA THR A 76 -15.28 -5.05 14.33
C THR A 76 -15.24 -6.45 13.70
N MET A 77 -15.97 -6.67 12.60
CA MET A 77 -15.98 -7.96 11.90
C MET A 77 -14.59 -8.40 11.42
N MET A 78 -13.75 -7.44 11.01
CA MET A 78 -12.38 -7.71 10.59
C MET A 78 -11.44 -7.91 11.81
N ALA A 79 -11.64 -7.15 12.88
CA ALA A 79 -10.89 -7.28 14.13
C ALA A 79 -11.09 -8.67 14.76
N ASP A 80 -12.33 -9.15 14.78
CA ASP A 80 -12.70 -10.47 15.29
C ASP A 80 -12.01 -11.61 14.52
N ARG A 81 -11.64 -11.37 13.26
CA ARG A 81 -10.88 -12.29 12.40
C ARG A 81 -9.36 -12.08 12.48
N GLY A 82 -8.92 -11.19 13.38
CA GLY A 82 -7.53 -10.97 13.75
C GLY A 82 -6.77 -9.96 12.88
N PHE A 83 -7.46 -9.14 12.08
CA PHE A 83 -6.81 -8.08 11.31
C PHE A 83 -6.55 -6.85 12.18
N PRO A 84 -5.30 -6.34 12.24
CA PRO A 84 -5.05 -5.04 12.83
C PRO A 84 -5.65 -3.93 11.97
N LEU A 85 -6.30 -2.96 12.60
CA LEU A 85 -7.08 -1.93 11.92
C LEU A 85 -6.56 -0.53 12.24
N VAL A 86 -6.62 0.34 11.25
CA VAL A 86 -6.52 1.79 11.44
C VAL A 86 -7.89 2.40 11.15
N ASN A 87 -8.46 3.05 12.16
CA ASN A 87 -9.72 3.76 12.00
C ASN A 87 -9.53 5.03 11.15
N LEU A 88 -10.33 5.17 10.08
CA LEU A 88 -10.24 6.28 9.14
C LEU A 88 -10.42 7.64 9.81
N GLU A 89 -11.40 7.80 10.71
CA GLU A 89 -11.65 9.06 11.41
C GLU A 89 -10.45 9.48 12.27
N SER A 90 -9.86 8.53 12.99
CA SER A 90 -8.65 8.75 13.78
C SER A 90 -7.45 9.10 12.91
N ALA A 91 -7.30 8.43 11.77
CA ALA A 91 -6.24 8.74 10.81
C ALA A 91 -6.37 10.16 10.24
N LEU A 92 -7.57 10.56 9.80
CA LEU A 92 -7.84 11.91 9.29
C LEU A 92 -7.59 12.97 10.37
N LYS A 93 -8.02 12.72 11.61
CA LYS A 93 -7.79 13.65 12.73
C LYS A 93 -6.31 13.79 13.06
N ASN A 94 -5.54 12.70 13.06
CA ASN A 94 -4.10 12.76 13.28
C ASN A 94 -3.41 13.54 12.16
N LEU A 95 -3.79 13.33 10.90
CA LEU A 95 -3.27 14.11 9.77
C LEU A 95 -3.50 15.61 9.94
N GLU A 96 -4.69 16.01 10.41
CA GLU A 96 -5.01 17.42 10.68
C GLU A 96 -4.24 18.00 11.86
N GLN A 97 -4.13 17.25 12.95
CA GLN A 97 -3.38 17.66 14.12
C GLN A 97 -1.90 17.81 13.78
N GLU A 98 -1.31 16.85 13.10
CA GLU A 98 0.09 16.91 12.66
C GLU A 98 0.31 18.07 11.69
N GLY A 99 -0.61 18.32 10.74
CA GLY A 99 -0.54 19.48 9.86
C GLY A 99 -0.60 20.83 10.60
N ALA A 100 -1.49 20.94 11.59
CA ALA A 100 -1.61 22.12 12.43
C ALA A 100 -0.37 22.31 13.33
N GLU A 101 0.14 21.25 13.93
CA GLU A 101 1.36 21.26 14.74
C GLU A 101 2.56 21.71 13.91
N ILE A 102 2.76 21.15 12.72
CA ILE A 102 3.86 21.55 11.81
C ILE A 102 3.76 23.04 11.44
N ALA A 103 2.55 23.55 11.16
CA ALA A 103 2.34 24.98 10.89
C ALA A 103 2.66 25.87 12.11
N MET A 104 2.56 25.33 13.32
CA MET A 104 2.86 26.04 14.58
C MET A 104 4.30 25.85 15.06
N LEU A 105 5.03 24.84 14.54
CA LEU A 105 6.40 24.54 14.94
C LEU A 105 7.41 25.45 14.23
N GLY A 106 7.76 26.55 14.89
CA GLY A 106 8.93 27.38 14.58
C GLY A 106 10.09 27.08 15.52
N SER A 107 11.32 26.96 14.99
CA SER A 107 12.51 26.84 15.84
C SER A 107 12.77 28.14 16.64
N LYS A 108 13.49 28.02 17.76
CA LYS A 108 13.94 29.18 18.56
C LYS A 108 14.84 30.15 17.77
N SER A 109 15.34 29.73 16.61
CA SER A 109 16.17 30.50 15.66
C SER A 109 15.41 30.94 14.40
N GLY A 110 14.08 30.80 14.35
CA GLY A 110 13.24 31.29 13.24
C GLY A 110 13.21 30.43 11.98
N GLY A 111 13.88 29.27 11.95
CA GLY A 111 13.70 28.27 10.91
C GLY A 111 12.43 27.45 11.14
N GLY A 112 11.57 27.35 10.12
CA GLY A 112 10.43 26.43 10.12
C GLY A 112 10.86 24.99 9.83
N ILE A 113 9.97 24.03 10.08
CA ILE A 113 10.15 22.67 9.58
C ILE A 113 10.00 22.71 8.06
N ALA A 114 11.05 22.34 7.34
CA ALA A 114 10.99 22.20 5.89
C ALA A 114 10.27 20.89 5.56
N GLU A 115 9.04 21.01 5.09
CA GLU A 115 8.23 19.91 4.62
C GLU A 115 7.78 20.18 3.20
N SER A 116 7.95 19.21 2.31
CA SER A 116 7.46 19.34 0.95
C SER A 116 5.96 18.97 0.89
N PRO A 117 5.18 19.57 -0.04
CA PRO A 117 3.80 19.15 -0.30
C PRO A 117 3.65 17.65 -0.61
N ILE A 118 4.74 16.99 -1.01
CA ILE A 118 4.79 15.56 -1.32
C ILE A 118 4.88 14.72 -0.05
N ASP A 119 5.60 15.18 0.97
CA ASP A 119 5.68 14.52 2.28
C ASP A 119 4.30 14.49 2.97
N ILE A 120 3.51 15.55 2.77
CA ILE A 120 2.11 15.65 3.22
C ILE A 120 1.25 14.58 2.55
N LEU A 121 1.43 14.33 1.25
CA LEU A 121 0.68 13.30 0.51
C LEU A 121 1.06 11.87 0.90
N GLN A 122 2.33 11.60 1.19
CA GLN A 122 2.80 10.27 1.61
C GLN A 122 2.27 9.85 2.99
N ARG A 123 2.00 10.82 3.86
CA ARG A 123 1.52 10.60 5.24
C ARG A 123 0.15 9.93 5.33
N THR A 124 -0.68 10.05 4.29
CA THR A 124 -2.06 9.56 4.26
C THR A 124 -2.15 8.02 4.21
N ALA A 125 -1.10 7.32 3.79
CA ALA A 125 -1.15 5.89 3.48
C ALA A 125 -0.46 5.00 4.55
N ASN A 126 -1.03 4.92 5.76
CA ASN A 126 -0.48 4.06 6.83
C ASN A 126 -1.12 2.66 6.92
N ALA A 127 -1.99 2.30 5.97
CA ALA A 127 -2.55 0.95 5.88
C ALA A 127 -1.88 0.17 4.75
N ASP A 128 -1.67 -1.12 4.96
CA ASP A 128 -1.23 -2.04 3.91
C ASP A 128 -2.37 -2.32 2.91
N ILE A 129 -3.63 -2.27 3.36
CA ILE A 129 -4.82 -2.55 2.55
C ILE A 129 -5.92 -1.54 2.82
N ILE A 130 -6.53 -1.07 1.76
CA ILE A 130 -7.71 -0.21 1.80
C ILE A 130 -8.92 -1.04 1.38
N ILE A 131 -9.91 -1.16 2.27
CA ILE A 131 -11.19 -1.77 1.97
C ILE A 131 -12.17 -0.66 1.61
N GLN A 132 -12.52 -0.56 0.33
CA GLN A 132 -13.55 0.35 -0.14
C GLN A 132 -14.93 -0.26 0.02
N LEU A 133 -15.83 0.48 0.67
CA LEU A 133 -17.24 0.14 0.81
C LEU A 133 -18.09 1.02 -0.10
N THR A 134 -18.91 0.39 -0.93
CA THR A 134 -20.05 1.01 -1.60
C THR A 134 -21.32 0.33 -1.12
N TYR A 135 -22.38 1.09 -0.80
CA TYR A 135 -23.69 0.51 -0.56
C TYR A 135 -24.82 1.37 -1.16
N VAL A 136 -25.93 0.71 -1.46
CA VAL A 136 -27.17 1.30 -1.97
C VAL A 136 -28.32 0.73 -1.15
N ILE A 137 -29.16 1.62 -0.63
CA ILE A 137 -30.37 1.26 0.09
C ILE A 137 -31.48 1.05 -0.94
N ASN A 138 -32.03 -0.16 -0.99
CA ASN A 138 -33.19 -0.49 -1.80
C ASN A 138 -34.43 -0.47 -0.91
N GLN A 139 -35.53 0.04 -1.45
CA GLN A 139 -36.81 0.09 -0.75
C GLN A 139 -37.91 -0.51 -1.63
N THR A 140 -38.65 -1.48 -1.10
CA THR A 140 -39.80 -2.10 -1.76
C THR A 140 -40.96 -2.13 -0.77
N GLY A 141 -41.85 -1.14 -0.85
CA GLY A 141 -42.93 -0.94 0.11
C GLY A 141 -42.37 -0.70 1.53
N PRO A 142 -42.84 -1.43 2.57
CA PRO A 142 -42.32 -1.32 3.93
C PRO A 142 -40.97 -2.04 4.13
N GLN A 143 -40.54 -2.86 3.18
CA GLN A 143 -39.29 -3.61 3.28
C GLN A 143 -38.11 -2.80 2.72
N ARG A 144 -36.95 -2.95 3.36
CA ARG A 144 -35.67 -2.38 2.93
C ARG A 144 -34.65 -3.50 2.79
N SER A 145 -33.75 -3.35 1.83
CA SER A 145 -32.55 -4.18 1.69
C SER A 145 -31.37 -3.32 1.31
N ILE A 146 -30.15 -3.86 1.43
CA ILE A 146 -28.93 -3.16 1.03
C ILE A 146 -28.18 -3.98 0.00
N THR A 147 -27.89 -3.36 -1.14
CA THR A 147 -26.88 -3.86 -2.07
C THR A 147 -25.54 -3.25 -1.71
N PHE A 148 -24.52 -4.08 -1.53
CA PHE A 148 -23.19 -3.62 -1.15
C PHE A 148 -22.11 -4.17 -2.09
N MET A 149 -20.97 -3.50 -2.08
CA MET A 149 -19.73 -3.94 -2.70
C MET A 149 -18.57 -3.56 -1.77
N LEU A 150 -17.75 -4.56 -1.43
CA LEU A 150 -16.46 -4.44 -0.75
C LEU A 150 -15.34 -4.72 -1.75
N GLN A 151 -14.36 -3.84 -1.82
CA GLN A 151 -13.15 -4.04 -2.61
C GLN A 151 -11.93 -3.88 -1.70
N GLY A 152 -11.14 -4.93 -1.58
CA GLY A 152 -9.84 -4.86 -0.91
C GLY A 152 -8.78 -4.47 -1.92
N LEU A 153 -8.14 -3.31 -1.71
CA LEU A 153 -7.07 -2.77 -2.54
C LEU A 153 -5.75 -2.86 -1.77
N ASP A 154 -4.73 -3.41 -2.41
CA ASP A 154 -3.36 -3.33 -1.87
C ASP A 154 -2.83 -1.90 -2.01
N ALA A 155 -2.40 -1.29 -0.90
CA ALA A 155 -1.94 0.11 -0.87
C ALA A 155 -0.62 0.32 -1.63
N TYR A 156 0.13 -0.74 -1.92
CA TYR A 156 1.38 -0.65 -2.67
C TYR A 156 1.11 -0.58 -4.18
N THR A 157 0.28 -1.49 -4.70
CA THR A 157 0.04 -1.59 -6.14
C THR A 157 -1.24 -0.90 -6.62
N ASN A 158 -2.15 -0.53 -5.70
CA ASN A 158 -3.53 -0.13 -5.98
C ASN A 158 -4.36 -1.22 -6.69
N LYS A 159 -3.88 -2.47 -6.76
CA LYS A 159 -4.62 -3.57 -7.36
C LYS A 159 -5.71 -4.05 -6.41
N GLN A 160 -6.83 -4.47 -6.98
CA GLN A 160 -7.85 -5.18 -6.23
C GLN A 160 -7.38 -6.61 -5.95
N ILE A 161 -7.27 -6.94 -4.66
CA ILE A 161 -6.84 -8.24 -4.13
C ILE A 161 -8.00 -9.06 -3.59
N ALA A 162 -9.09 -8.41 -3.17
CA ALA A 162 -10.30 -9.06 -2.70
C ALA A 162 -11.55 -8.32 -3.17
N GLY A 163 -12.66 -9.03 -3.28
CA GLY A 163 -13.93 -8.47 -3.70
C GLY A 163 -15.10 -9.28 -3.16
N ALA A 164 -16.10 -8.60 -2.63
CA ALA A 164 -17.37 -9.18 -2.22
C ALA A 164 -18.50 -8.23 -2.60
N GLN A 165 -19.60 -8.78 -3.13
CA GLN A 165 -20.78 -8.00 -3.46
C GLN A 165 -22.02 -8.86 -3.25
N GLY A 166 -23.13 -8.22 -2.91
CA GLY A 166 -24.38 -8.92 -2.68
C GLY A 166 -25.51 -7.96 -2.37
N THR A 167 -26.71 -8.50 -2.29
CA THR A 167 -27.89 -7.79 -1.81
C THR A 167 -28.43 -8.57 -0.63
N GLY A 168 -28.56 -7.91 0.52
CA GLY A 168 -29.18 -8.50 1.70
C GLY A 168 -30.64 -8.85 1.45
N GLU A 169 -31.15 -9.81 2.21
CA GLU A 169 -32.56 -10.18 2.15
C GLU A 169 -33.45 -8.99 2.55
N PRO A 170 -34.61 -8.79 1.89
CA PRO A 170 -35.57 -7.77 2.29
C PRO A 170 -36.02 -7.95 3.73
N SER A 171 -35.85 -6.90 4.54
CA SER A 171 -36.15 -6.89 5.97
C SER A 171 -37.02 -5.69 6.34
N PHE A 172 -37.71 -5.80 7.47
CA PHE A 172 -38.46 -4.68 8.07
C PHE A 172 -37.56 -3.82 8.98
N ALA A 173 -36.28 -4.16 9.13
CA ALA A 173 -35.32 -3.33 9.84
C ALA A 173 -35.18 -1.96 9.15
N THR A 174 -35.23 -0.91 9.96
CA THR A 174 -35.09 0.47 9.49
C THR A 174 -33.66 0.99 9.62
N GLU A 175 -32.83 0.33 10.41
CA GLU A 175 -31.45 0.74 10.67
C GLU A 175 -30.54 0.26 9.53
N THR A 176 -30.00 1.21 8.77
CA THR A 176 -29.04 0.95 7.68
C THR A 176 -27.85 0.09 8.14
N PRO A 177 -27.23 0.33 9.32
CA PRO A 177 -26.11 -0.49 9.78
C PRO A 177 -26.47 -1.95 10.06
N VAL A 178 -27.72 -2.25 10.42
CA VAL A 178 -28.18 -3.64 10.67
C VAL A 178 -28.36 -4.37 9.34
N LEU A 179 -29.08 -3.75 8.40
CA LEU A 179 -29.28 -4.32 7.06
C LEU A 179 -27.96 -4.59 6.32
N LEU A 180 -26.97 -3.70 6.50
CA LEU A 180 -25.68 -3.87 5.86
C LEU A 180 -24.88 -4.99 6.52
N GLU A 181 -24.89 -5.07 7.85
CA GLU A 181 -24.25 -6.17 8.57
C GLU A 181 -24.79 -7.52 8.11
N GLU A 182 -26.12 -7.67 8.06
CA GLU A 182 -26.77 -8.88 7.56
C GLU A 182 -26.34 -9.20 6.11
N ALA A 183 -26.28 -8.19 5.24
CA ALA A 183 -25.84 -8.37 3.87
C ALA A 183 -24.36 -8.77 3.77
N VAL A 184 -23.47 -8.12 4.52
CA VAL A 184 -22.02 -8.33 4.47
C VAL A 184 -21.62 -9.64 5.13
N LEU A 185 -22.25 -10.03 6.24
CA LEU A 185 -21.92 -11.26 6.99
C LEU A 185 -21.94 -12.51 6.11
N ALA A 186 -22.86 -12.58 5.14
CA ALA A 186 -22.95 -13.71 4.22
C ALA A 186 -21.76 -13.85 3.25
N HIS A 187 -20.96 -12.78 3.08
CA HIS A 187 -19.86 -12.74 2.10
C HIS A 187 -18.50 -12.40 2.71
N ILE A 188 -18.44 -12.03 3.99
CA ILE A 188 -17.22 -11.54 4.63
C ILE A 188 -16.19 -12.66 4.81
N ASP A 189 -16.60 -13.91 4.98
CA ASP A 189 -15.67 -15.04 5.14
C ASP A 189 -14.92 -15.35 3.83
N ASP A 190 -15.64 -15.38 2.70
CA ASP A 190 -15.03 -15.51 1.36
C ASP A 190 -14.11 -14.33 1.05
N PHE A 191 -14.52 -13.11 1.42
CA PHE A 191 -13.69 -11.92 1.29
C PHE A 191 -12.37 -12.05 2.06
N ASN A 192 -12.44 -12.52 3.30
CA ASN A 192 -11.27 -12.72 4.15
C ASN A 192 -10.37 -13.86 3.69
N SER A 193 -10.94 -14.92 3.11
CA SER A 193 -10.15 -15.99 2.49
C SER A 193 -9.27 -15.42 1.37
N ARG A 194 -9.84 -14.59 0.48
CA ARG A 194 -9.09 -13.96 -0.62
C ARG A 194 -8.01 -13.01 -0.12
N LEU A 195 -8.28 -12.27 0.96
CA LEU A 195 -7.26 -11.46 1.61
C LEU A 195 -6.12 -12.31 2.16
N GLN A 196 -6.43 -13.43 2.83
CA GLN A 196 -5.43 -14.32 3.36
C GLN A 196 -4.58 -14.95 2.25
N ASP A 197 -5.18 -15.40 1.15
CA ASP A 197 -4.47 -15.94 -0.01
C ASP A 197 -3.47 -14.93 -0.58
N HIS A 198 -3.85 -13.64 -0.63
CA HIS A 198 -2.95 -12.58 -1.05
C HIS A 198 -1.78 -12.39 -0.06
N PHE A 199 -1.98 -12.52 1.25
CA PHE A 199 -0.89 -12.38 2.22
C PHE A 199 0.08 -13.54 2.18
N ASP A 200 -0.43 -14.74 1.96
CA ASP A 200 0.40 -15.91 1.78
C ASP A 200 1.26 -15.75 0.53
N ASP A 201 0.72 -15.18 -0.57
CA ASP A 201 1.51 -14.79 -1.76
C ASP A 201 2.57 -13.72 -1.43
N LEU A 202 2.23 -12.66 -0.68
CA LEU A 202 3.21 -11.64 -0.30
C LEU A 202 4.35 -12.22 0.55
N PHE A 203 4.06 -13.20 1.39
CA PHE A 203 5.05 -13.84 2.24
C PHE A 203 5.95 -14.80 1.46
N GLU A 204 5.37 -15.59 0.56
CA GLU A 204 6.10 -16.57 -0.26
C GLU A 204 6.87 -15.91 -1.41
N ASN A 205 6.21 -15.01 -2.14
CA ASN A 205 6.69 -14.45 -3.39
C ASN A 205 7.18 -13.00 -3.26
N GLY A 206 7.10 -12.41 -2.06
CA GLY A 206 7.49 -11.02 -1.82
C GLY A 206 6.42 -10.01 -2.21
N ARG A 207 6.63 -8.78 -1.80
CA ARG A 207 5.73 -7.66 -2.08
C ARG A 207 6.01 -7.06 -3.44
N GLU A 208 4.94 -6.80 -4.18
CA GLU A 208 5.01 -6.18 -5.49
C GLU A 208 5.19 -4.66 -5.37
N ILE A 209 6.13 -4.11 -6.14
CA ILE A 209 6.39 -2.67 -6.23
C ILE A 209 6.62 -2.27 -7.70
N VAL A 210 6.63 -0.96 -7.93
CA VAL A 210 7.14 -0.32 -9.14
C VAL A 210 8.48 0.34 -8.81
N PHE A 211 9.50 0.03 -9.60
CA PHE A 211 10.79 0.71 -9.54
C PHE A 211 11.01 1.46 -10.85
N GLN A 212 11.44 2.72 -10.76
CA GLN A 212 11.84 3.50 -11.91
C GLN A 212 13.22 4.10 -11.69
N THR A 213 14.09 4.04 -12.69
CA THR A 213 15.31 4.84 -12.70
C THR A 213 15.20 5.93 -13.78
N ARG A 214 15.69 7.12 -13.45
CA ARG A 214 15.60 8.31 -14.30
C ARG A 214 16.91 9.07 -14.30
N ILE A 215 17.23 9.71 -15.42
CA ILE A 215 18.35 10.66 -15.53
C ILE A 215 17.79 12.09 -15.39
N TRP A 216 18.51 12.97 -14.68
CA TRP A 216 18.22 14.41 -14.71
C TRP A 216 18.52 14.98 -16.10
N ASP A 217 17.76 15.98 -16.54
CA ASP A 217 18.04 16.68 -17.79
C ASP A 217 19.40 17.42 -17.77
N THR A 218 19.88 17.77 -16.58
CA THR A 218 21.24 18.29 -16.34
C THR A 218 22.31 17.20 -16.20
N GLY A 219 21.92 15.92 -16.25
CA GLY A 219 22.81 14.77 -16.13
C GLY A 219 23.87 14.74 -17.23
N MET A 220 25.09 14.39 -16.85
CA MET A 220 26.23 14.28 -17.79
C MET A 220 26.36 12.88 -18.41
N ILE A 221 25.58 11.92 -17.92
CA ILE A 221 25.54 10.53 -18.38
C ILE A 221 24.09 10.10 -18.58
N ASP A 222 23.90 9.03 -19.33
CA ASP A 222 22.61 8.36 -19.51
C ASP A 222 22.72 6.87 -19.16
N PHE A 223 21.66 6.09 -19.43
CA PHE A 223 21.63 4.65 -19.18
C PHE A 223 22.38 3.81 -20.22
N GLU A 224 22.83 4.39 -21.33
CA GLU A 224 23.65 3.72 -22.36
C GLU A 224 25.16 3.92 -22.09
N GLU A 225 25.53 4.78 -21.15
CA GLU A 225 26.93 4.96 -20.73
C GLU A 225 27.54 3.65 -20.21
N GLU A 226 28.68 3.25 -20.79
CA GLU A 226 29.35 1.99 -20.49
C GLU A 226 30.29 2.09 -19.27
N PHE A 227 30.23 1.09 -18.40
CA PHE A 227 31.11 0.95 -17.24
C PHE A 227 31.77 -0.43 -17.21
N ASN A 228 33.02 -0.47 -16.75
CA ASN A 228 33.69 -1.72 -16.43
C ASN A 228 33.20 -2.23 -15.07
N TYR A 229 32.29 -3.20 -15.07
CA TYR A 229 31.65 -3.75 -13.88
C TYR A 229 31.69 -5.29 -13.89
N LYS A 230 32.00 -5.90 -12.73
CA LYS A 230 32.17 -7.36 -12.58
C LYS A 230 33.12 -8.03 -13.60
N GLY A 231 34.01 -7.27 -14.24
CA GLY A 231 34.98 -7.77 -15.23
C GLY A 231 34.50 -7.70 -16.68
N GLU A 232 33.33 -7.12 -16.92
CA GLU A 232 32.71 -6.91 -18.24
C GLU A 232 32.46 -5.41 -18.45
N THR A 233 32.31 -4.99 -19.71
CA THR A 233 31.87 -3.64 -20.07
C THR A 233 30.38 -3.71 -20.34
N LEU A 234 29.57 -3.05 -19.50
CA LEU A 234 28.11 -3.09 -19.55
C LEU A 234 27.55 -1.67 -19.47
N GLU A 235 26.39 -1.44 -20.09
CA GLU A 235 25.67 -0.16 -19.98
C GLU A 235 25.14 0.04 -18.55
N LEU A 236 25.03 1.29 -18.09
CA LEU A 236 24.48 1.58 -16.76
C LEU A 236 23.07 1.00 -16.56
N GLY A 237 22.23 1.03 -17.60
CA GLY A 237 20.91 0.45 -17.57
C GLY A 237 20.93 -1.08 -17.35
N GLU A 238 21.82 -1.80 -18.04
CA GLU A 238 22.00 -3.25 -17.89
C GLU A 238 22.47 -3.59 -16.47
N ILE A 239 23.40 -2.80 -15.94
CA ILE A 239 23.91 -2.97 -14.57
C ILE A 239 22.81 -2.77 -13.52
N ILE A 240 21.90 -1.81 -13.76
CA ILE A 240 20.73 -1.60 -12.89
C ILE A 240 19.76 -2.77 -13.01
N GLU A 241 19.49 -3.27 -14.22
CA GLU A 241 18.60 -4.41 -14.45
C GLU A 241 19.14 -5.70 -13.79
N ASP A 242 20.44 -5.99 -13.92
CA ASP A 242 21.13 -7.08 -13.22
C ASP A 242 20.98 -6.96 -11.70
N TRP A 243 21.11 -5.75 -11.17
CA TRP A 243 20.92 -5.53 -9.74
C TRP A 243 19.47 -5.79 -9.32
N VAL A 244 18.48 -5.38 -10.12
CA VAL A 244 17.06 -5.68 -9.86
C VAL A 244 16.82 -7.19 -9.87
N TYR A 245 17.40 -7.92 -10.81
CA TYR A 245 17.32 -9.39 -10.84
C TYR A 245 17.89 -10.01 -9.55
N ASP A 246 19.10 -9.61 -9.15
CA ASP A 246 19.80 -10.15 -7.97
C ASP A 246 19.10 -9.81 -6.65
N ASN A 247 18.35 -8.70 -6.59
CA ASN A 247 17.75 -8.17 -5.37
C ASN A 247 16.22 -8.34 -5.31
N THR A 248 15.64 -9.18 -6.18
CA THR A 248 14.22 -9.53 -6.17
C THR A 248 13.99 -11.00 -5.88
N VAL A 249 12.82 -11.31 -5.31
CA VAL A 249 12.43 -12.69 -4.98
C VAL A 249 12.32 -13.48 -6.29
N GLN A 250 13.22 -14.46 -6.44
CA GLN A 250 13.33 -15.31 -7.64
C GLN A 250 13.57 -14.53 -8.94
N GLY A 251 14.17 -13.34 -8.89
CA GLY A 251 14.41 -12.52 -10.08
C GLY A 251 13.13 -12.03 -10.77
N ARG A 252 12.01 -11.92 -10.03
CA ARG A 252 10.70 -11.57 -10.60
C ARG A 252 10.53 -10.06 -10.74
N TYR A 253 10.57 -9.58 -11.98
CA TYR A 253 10.18 -8.25 -12.40
C TYR A 253 9.76 -8.25 -13.87
N ASN A 254 9.20 -7.14 -14.35
CA ASN A 254 8.93 -6.89 -15.76
C ASN A 254 9.45 -5.53 -16.18
N THR A 255 10.28 -5.48 -17.23
CA THR A 255 10.78 -4.22 -17.80
C THR A 255 9.76 -3.69 -18.81
N SER A 256 9.04 -2.62 -18.46
CA SER A 256 7.96 -2.07 -19.29
C SER A 256 8.38 -0.90 -20.16
N ASN A 257 9.44 -0.20 -19.78
CA ASN A 257 10.06 0.84 -20.58
C ASN A 257 11.56 0.81 -20.36
N TYR A 258 12.33 0.91 -21.44
CA TYR A 258 13.78 0.99 -21.40
C TYR A 258 14.24 1.98 -22.47
N THR A 259 14.73 3.13 -22.03
CA THR A 259 15.32 4.17 -22.88
C THR A 259 16.57 4.72 -22.21
N GLU A 260 17.40 5.44 -22.96
CA GLU A 260 18.62 6.12 -22.47
C GLU A 260 18.36 6.96 -21.20
N ASN A 261 17.17 7.54 -21.03
CA ASN A 261 16.87 8.47 -19.93
C ASN A 261 15.93 7.90 -18.86
N VAL A 262 15.21 6.81 -19.16
CA VAL A 262 14.18 6.26 -18.26
C VAL A 262 14.07 4.75 -18.42
N ILE A 263 14.26 4.01 -17.32
CA ILE A 263 13.94 2.60 -17.25
C ILE A 263 12.86 2.38 -16.19
N ARG A 264 11.82 1.63 -16.54
CA ARG A 264 10.69 1.30 -15.67
C ARG A 264 10.56 -0.20 -15.51
N PHE A 265 10.58 -0.62 -14.26
CA PHE A 265 10.35 -1.99 -13.82
C PHE A 265 9.00 -2.04 -13.09
N ASP A 266 8.07 -2.81 -13.63
CA ASP A 266 6.79 -3.12 -13.00
C ASP A 266 6.83 -4.54 -12.42
N GLN A 267 5.88 -4.84 -11.53
CA GLN A 267 5.72 -6.16 -10.91
C GLN A 267 6.99 -6.68 -10.20
N VAL A 268 7.83 -5.77 -9.70
CA VAL A 268 9.08 -6.08 -9.01
C VAL A 268 8.75 -6.70 -7.66
N ARG A 269 9.19 -7.93 -7.40
CA ARG A 269 8.92 -8.63 -6.13
C ARG A 269 10.07 -8.46 -5.15
N ILE A 270 9.89 -7.65 -4.11
CA ILE A 270 10.89 -7.43 -3.07
C ILE A 270 10.58 -8.26 -1.81
N PRO A 271 11.59 -8.76 -1.09
CA PRO A 271 11.36 -9.49 0.16
C PRO A 271 10.75 -8.57 1.23
N LEU A 272 9.84 -9.09 2.05
CA LEU A 272 9.19 -8.34 3.15
C LEU A 272 10.14 -7.99 4.28
N TYR A 273 11.20 -8.77 4.47
CA TYR A 273 12.20 -8.59 5.50
C TYR A 273 13.59 -8.63 4.88
N ASP A 274 14.50 -7.80 5.39
CA ASP A 274 15.92 -7.90 5.06
C ASP A 274 16.59 -9.06 5.82
N ASP A 275 17.85 -9.36 5.47
CA ASP A 275 18.64 -10.43 6.09
C ASP A 275 18.81 -10.29 7.62
N ARG A 276 18.52 -9.10 8.16
CA ARG A 276 18.59 -8.81 9.61
C ARG A 276 17.22 -8.93 10.28
N GLY A 277 16.20 -9.44 9.56
CA GLY A 277 14.83 -9.61 10.05
C GLY A 277 14.05 -8.30 10.20
N ARG A 278 14.53 -7.19 9.61
CA ARG A 278 13.81 -5.91 9.68
C ARG A 278 12.87 -5.80 8.49
N ALA A 279 11.69 -5.22 8.72
CA ALA A 279 10.76 -4.92 7.63
C ALA A 279 11.48 -4.11 6.53
N ASN A 280 11.25 -4.52 5.29
CA ASN A 280 11.85 -3.95 4.11
C ASN A 280 10.77 -3.18 3.33
N ASP A 281 11.02 -1.89 3.13
CA ASP A 281 10.17 -1.00 2.35
C ASP A 281 10.87 -0.62 1.04
N THR A 282 10.14 0.00 0.11
CA THR A 282 10.67 0.41 -1.20
C THR A 282 11.91 1.29 -1.09
N ARG A 283 11.93 2.21 -0.10
CA ARG A 283 13.05 3.13 0.14
C ARG A 283 14.30 2.41 0.65
N ARG A 284 14.13 1.42 1.53
CA ARG A 284 15.21 0.63 2.10
C ARG A 284 15.80 -0.29 1.05
N TRP A 285 14.93 -0.96 0.28
CA TRP A 285 15.34 -1.84 -0.80
C TRP A 285 16.23 -1.11 -1.81
N ILE A 286 15.81 0.07 -2.28
CA ILE A 286 16.59 0.82 -3.30
C ILE A 286 17.88 1.47 -2.75
N ARG A 287 18.03 1.56 -1.43
CA ARG A 287 19.18 2.26 -0.82
C ARG A 287 20.50 1.60 -1.21
N ASP A 288 20.51 0.28 -1.32
CA ASP A 288 21.73 -0.46 -1.59
C ASP A 288 22.15 -0.27 -3.06
N LEU A 289 21.20 -0.16 -4.00
CA LEU A 289 21.47 0.27 -5.38
C LEU A 289 22.01 1.70 -5.43
N ARG A 290 21.40 2.64 -4.70
CA ARG A 290 21.89 4.03 -4.61
C ARG A 290 23.34 4.06 -4.10
N SER A 291 23.67 3.26 -3.11
CA SER A 291 25.03 3.14 -2.58
C SER A 291 26.00 2.52 -3.59
N MET A 292 25.55 1.54 -4.38
CA MET A 292 26.35 0.96 -5.46
C MET A 292 26.67 2.00 -6.53
N ILE A 293 25.66 2.69 -7.06
CA ILE A 293 25.82 3.72 -8.10
C ILE A 293 26.60 4.95 -7.60
N GLY A 294 26.50 5.28 -6.30
CA GLY A 294 27.32 6.33 -5.69
C GLY A 294 28.79 5.95 -5.50
N GLY A 295 29.13 4.67 -5.60
CA GLY A 295 30.49 4.15 -5.45
C GLY A 295 31.24 4.02 -6.78
N THR A 296 32.52 3.69 -6.69
CA THR A 296 33.33 3.28 -7.85
C THR A 296 32.77 1.98 -8.45
N PRO A 297 32.68 1.83 -9.79
CA PRO A 297 33.23 2.72 -10.84
C PRO A 297 32.32 3.89 -11.26
N PHE A 298 31.06 3.89 -10.87
CA PHE A 298 30.04 4.81 -11.41
C PHE A 298 30.21 6.25 -10.92
N ASN A 299 30.46 6.43 -9.62
CA ASN A 299 30.62 7.74 -8.94
C ASN A 299 29.50 8.74 -9.24
N GLN A 300 28.25 8.28 -9.34
CA GLN A 300 27.11 9.14 -9.69
C GLN A 300 26.32 9.54 -8.45
N GLU A 301 25.92 10.81 -8.38
CA GLU A 301 24.96 11.23 -7.36
C GLU A 301 23.57 10.70 -7.70
N CYS A 302 22.86 10.22 -6.67
CA CYS A 302 21.53 9.67 -6.82
C CYS A 302 20.58 10.15 -5.72
N LYS A 303 19.39 10.54 -6.14
CA LYS A 303 18.25 10.90 -5.29
C LYS A 303 17.23 9.76 -5.29
N ILE A 304 16.81 9.36 -4.09
CA ILE A 304 15.68 8.44 -3.93
C ILE A 304 14.41 9.25 -3.73
N TYR A 305 13.42 8.98 -4.57
CA TYR A 305 12.09 9.57 -4.48
C TYR A 305 11.04 8.47 -4.35
N THR A 306 10.22 8.52 -3.32
CA THR A 306 9.12 7.56 -3.11
C THR A 306 7.81 8.16 -3.56
N ARG A 307 6.94 7.37 -4.18
CA ARG A 307 5.59 7.77 -4.57
C ARG A 307 4.60 6.80 -3.96
N GLY A 308 3.91 7.25 -2.90
CA GLY A 308 3.14 6.36 -2.04
C GLY A 308 4.05 5.28 -1.41
N LEU A 309 3.48 4.12 -1.11
CA LEU A 309 4.21 3.01 -0.51
C LEU A 309 4.90 2.09 -1.54
N GLY A 310 4.27 1.90 -2.71
CA GLY A 310 4.67 0.88 -3.67
C GLY A 310 5.39 1.36 -4.92
N GLU A 311 5.72 2.64 -5.05
CA GLU A 311 6.54 3.14 -6.16
C GLU A 311 7.78 3.87 -5.63
N VAL A 312 8.95 3.55 -6.19
CA VAL A 312 10.21 4.22 -5.85
C VAL A 312 11.01 4.55 -7.11
N TRP A 313 11.56 5.76 -7.12
CA TRP A 313 12.39 6.28 -8.18
C TRP A 313 13.82 6.47 -7.68
N LEU A 314 14.77 6.02 -8.48
CA LEU A 314 16.17 6.38 -8.36
C LEU A 314 16.50 7.38 -9.46
N ILE A 315 16.80 8.62 -9.09
CA ILE A 315 17.11 9.68 -10.06
C ILE A 315 18.61 9.92 -10.02
N VAL A 316 19.30 9.68 -11.13
CA VAL A 316 20.76 9.75 -11.29
C VAL A 316 21.14 11.12 -11.87
N GLY A 317 22.24 11.67 -11.38
CA GLY A 317 22.86 12.91 -11.88
C GLY A 317 23.00 14.01 -10.84
N GLU A 318 22.14 14.06 -9.82
CA GLU A 318 22.14 15.06 -8.75
C GLU A 318 21.44 14.53 -7.47
N LYS A 319 21.61 15.22 -6.32
CA LYS A 319 21.06 14.84 -5.01
C LYS A 319 19.92 15.73 -4.49
#